data_AF-A0A2D9BBU2-F1
#
_entry.id   AF-A0A2D9BBU2-F1
#
_cell.length_a   1.000
_cell.length_b   1.000
_cell.length_c   1.000
_cell.angle_alpha   90.00
_cell.angle_beta   90.00
_cell.angle_gamma   90.00
#
_symmetry.space_group_name_H-M   'P 1'
#
loop_
_entity.id
_entity.type
_entity.pdbx_description
1 polymer ?
#
loop_
_entity_poly.entity_id
_entity_poly.type
_entity_poly.pdbx_seq_one_letter_code
_entity_poly.pdbx_strand_id
1 'polypeptide(L)'
;MTKTIIYNDDVIEVCIIPDSENRELKSLAIRYLEPKNYQGKDGQEIQVTNAMGGETDWFILPFSFGAAIGKKLFEQKGAGLVGFKENGFDELKDWLIEMEEIDDAMCY
;
A
#
# COMPACT_ATOMS: atom_id res chain seq x y z
N MET A 1 6.21 5.76 -15.90
CA MET A 1 6.27 4.57 -15.02
C MET A 1 4.86 4.08 -14.82
N THR A 2 4.62 2.77 -14.91
CA THR A 2 3.34 2.21 -14.52
C THR A 2 3.51 1.67 -13.11
N LYS A 3 2.84 2.30 -12.14
CA LYS A 3 2.76 1.84 -10.75
C LYS A 3 1.60 0.88 -10.60
N THR A 4 1.71 -0.07 -9.68
CA THR A 4 0.64 -1.02 -9.39
C THR A 4 0.15 -0.82 -7.97
N ILE A 5 -1.09 -0.36 -7.80
CA ILE A 5 -1.71 -0.20 -6.49
C ILE A 5 -1.93 -1.57 -5.88
N ILE A 6 -1.42 -1.78 -4.67
CA ILE A 6 -1.58 -3.01 -3.89
C ILE A 6 -2.78 -2.90 -2.96
N TYR A 7 -2.85 -1.79 -2.23
CA TYR A 7 -3.76 -1.61 -1.09
C TYR A 7 -4.28 -0.17 -1.04
N ASN A 8 -5.56 -0.02 -0.71
CA ASN A 8 -6.25 1.25 -0.48
C ASN A 8 -7.36 1.05 0.56
N ASP A 9 -7.34 1.84 1.63
CA ASP A 9 -8.36 1.83 2.70
C ASP A 9 -9.06 3.18 2.88
N ASP A 10 -9.07 4.02 1.84
CA ASP A 10 -9.52 5.41 1.84
C ASP A 10 -8.69 6.38 2.72
N VAL A 11 -7.67 5.91 3.45
CA VAL A 11 -6.77 6.76 4.26
C VAL A 11 -5.36 6.75 3.69
N ILE A 12 -4.85 5.58 3.31
CA ILE A 12 -3.56 5.39 2.68
C ILE A 12 -3.69 4.61 1.38
N GLU A 13 -2.74 4.83 0.47
CA GLU A 13 -2.50 3.91 -0.63
C GLU A 13 -1.08 3.38 -0.58
N VAL A 14 -0.95 2.11 -0.92
CA VAL A 14 0.33 1.42 -1.06
C VAL A 14 0.44 0.87 -2.47
N CYS A 15 1.61 1.04 -3.09
CA CYS A 15 1.86 0.54 -4.42
C CYS A 15 3.29 0.01 -4.59
N ILE A 16 3.48 -0.80 -5.63
CA ILE A 16 4.80 -1.13 -6.16
C ILE A 16 5.08 -0.16 -7.32
N ILE A 17 6.28 0.43 -7.28
CA ILE A 17 6.77 1.34 -8.31
C ILE A 17 8.09 0.77 -8.86
N PRO A 18 8.23 0.62 -10.19
CA PRO A 18 9.51 0.30 -10.81
C PRO A 18 10.46 1.50 -10.72
N ASP A 19 11.73 1.23 -10.49
CA ASP A 19 12.77 2.26 -10.46
C ASP A 19 12.91 2.94 -11.85
N SER A 20 13.24 4.24 -11.83
CA SER A 20 13.38 5.06 -13.04
C SER A 20 14.50 4.62 -13.95
N GLU A 21 15.59 4.15 -13.36
CA GLU A 21 16.85 3.83 -14.03
C GLU A 21 16.93 2.34 -14.33
N ASN A 22 16.40 1.49 -13.45
CA ASN A 22 16.31 0.05 -13.68
C ASN A 22 14.91 -0.50 -13.39
N ARG A 23 14.16 -0.80 -14.46
CA ARG A 23 12.79 -1.34 -14.33
C ARG A 23 12.71 -2.73 -13.68
N GLU A 24 13.82 -3.45 -13.58
CA GLU A 24 13.88 -4.71 -12.84
C GLU A 24 13.89 -4.47 -11.32
N LEU A 25 14.35 -3.29 -10.88
CA LEU A 25 14.28 -2.90 -9.48
C LEU A 25 12.90 -2.31 -9.17
N LYS A 26 12.29 -2.79 -8.10
CA LYS A 26 10.98 -2.37 -7.63
C LYS A 26 11.07 -1.91 -6.19
N SER A 27 10.30 -0.88 -5.86
CA SER A 27 10.18 -0.36 -4.51
C SER A 27 8.72 -0.27 -4.09
N LEU A 28 8.49 -0.46 -2.80
CA LEU A 28 7.19 -0.19 -2.19
C LEU A 28 7.10 1.31 -1.87
N ALA A 29 5.97 1.92 -2.18
CA ALA A 29 5.70 3.31 -1.91
C ALA A 29 4.34 3.50 -1.26
N ILE A 30 4.24 4.50 -0.39
CA ILE A 30 3.02 4.85 0.34
C ILE A 30 2.66 6.32 0.10
N ARG A 31 1.36 6.63 0.13
CA ARG A 31 0.87 8.00 0.26
C ARG A 31 -0.35 8.05 1.19
N TYR A 32 -0.59 9.23 1.75
CA TYR A 32 -1.86 9.54 2.41
C TYR A 32 -2.84 10.12 1.39
N LEU A 33 -4.11 9.73 1.52
CA LEU A 33 -5.21 10.26 0.74
C LEU A 33 -5.86 11.46 1.44
N GLU A 34 -6.54 12.28 0.65
CA GLU A 34 -7.36 13.37 1.18
C GLU A 34 -8.47 12.80 2.07
N PRO A 35 -8.54 13.19 3.35
CA PRO A 35 -9.55 12.69 4.27
C PRO A 35 -10.94 13.17 3.83
N LYS A 36 -11.92 12.26 3.85
CA LYS A 36 -13.31 12.60 3.59
C LYS A 36 -13.95 13.15 4.86
N ASN A 37 -14.53 14.35 4.77
CA ASN A 37 -15.40 14.86 5.82
C ASN A 37 -16.58 13.88 6.02
N TYR A 38 -17.10 13.80 7.25
CA TYR A 38 -18.32 13.05 7.52
C TYR A 38 -19.39 13.95 8.10
N GLN A 39 -20.64 13.56 7.88
CA GLN A 39 -21.78 14.23 8.49
C GLN A 39 -22.02 13.69 9.90
N GLY A 40 -22.01 14.58 10.88
CA GLY A 40 -22.47 14.32 12.23
C GLY A 40 -23.95 13.94 12.26
N LYS A 41 -24.39 13.33 13.36
CA LYS A 41 -25.80 12.95 13.55
C LYS A 41 -26.75 14.15 13.59
N ASP A 42 -26.21 15.33 13.84
CA ASP A 42 -26.86 16.64 13.85
C ASP A 42 -26.86 17.31 12.47
N GLY A 43 -26.31 16.66 11.44
CA GLY A 43 -26.21 17.19 10.08
C GLY A 43 -25.07 18.18 9.88
N GLN A 44 -24.24 18.45 10.89
CA GLN A 44 -23.05 19.28 10.72
C GLN A 44 -21.94 18.49 10.03
N GLU A 45 -21.23 19.16 9.13
CA GLU A 45 -20.03 18.59 8.51
C GLU A 45 -18.87 18.67 9.51
N ILE A 46 -18.24 17.53 9.78
CA ILE A 46 -17.07 17.43 10.63
C ILE A 46 -15.85 17.27 9.73
N GLN A 47 -14.95 18.26 9.80
CA GLN A 47 -13.67 18.20 9.11
C GLN A 47 -12.78 17.14 9.76
N VAL A 48 -12.26 16.23 8.95
CA VAL A 48 -11.31 15.21 9.37
C VAL A 48 -9.94 15.58 8.82
N THR A 49 -8.91 15.43 9.65
CA THR A 49 -7.52 15.57 9.23
C THR A 49 -6.82 14.22 9.40
N ASN A 50 -5.96 13.86 8.45
CA ASN A 50 -5.06 12.73 8.61
C ASN A 50 -3.76 13.18 9.32
N ALA A 51 -2.89 12.23 9.67
CA ALA A 51 -1.63 12.53 10.37
C ALA A 51 -0.69 13.48 9.60
N MET A 52 -0.86 13.61 8.28
CA MET A 52 -0.08 14.47 7.40
C MET A 52 -0.78 15.81 7.09
N GLY A 53 -2.02 16.00 7.56
CA GLY A 53 -2.82 17.20 7.29
C GLY A 53 -3.45 17.29 5.90
N GLY A 54 -3.45 16.20 5.10
CA GLY A 54 -4.02 16.17 3.75
C GLY A 54 -3.43 15.08 2.86
N GLU A 55 -3.78 15.07 1.56
CA GLU A 55 -3.14 14.19 0.57
C GLU A 55 -1.62 14.47 0.47
N THR A 56 -0.84 13.40 0.28
CA THR A 56 0.61 13.51 0.06
C THR A 56 1.02 12.96 -1.30
N ASP A 57 2.19 13.39 -1.76
CA ASP A 57 2.93 12.67 -2.80
C ASP A 57 3.36 11.27 -2.31
N TRP A 58 3.89 10.47 -3.24
CA TRP A 58 4.39 9.13 -2.95
C TRP A 58 5.73 9.18 -2.23
N PHE A 59 5.79 8.55 -1.07
CA PHE A 59 7.02 8.27 -0.35
C PHE A 59 7.54 6.89 -0.77
N ILE A 60 8.69 6.87 -1.45
CA ILE A 60 9.40 5.63 -1.75
C ILE A 60 10.08 5.16 -0.47
N LEU A 61 9.80 3.92 -0.08
CA LEU A 61 10.31 3.38 1.16
C LEU A 61 11.71 2.78 0.95
N PRO A 62 12.61 2.92 1.94
CA PRO A 62 13.85 2.15 1.96
C PRO A 62 13.54 0.65 1.87
N PHE A 63 14.39 -0.09 1.18
CA PHE A 63 14.20 -1.50 0.84
C PHE A 63 13.71 -2.37 2.01
N SER A 64 14.43 -2.37 3.13
CA SER A 64 14.10 -3.19 4.30
C SER A 64 12.76 -2.80 4.95
N PHE A 65 12.39 -1.51 4.89
CA PHE A 65 11.13 -1.03 5.41
C PHE A 65 9.96 -1.39 4.49
N GLY A 66 10.17 -1.27 3.18
CA GLY A 66 9.25 -1.75 2.16
C GLY A 66 8.97 -3.25 2.31
N ALA A 67 10.01 -4.06 2.50
CA ALA A 67 9.92 -5.50 2.72
C ALA A 67 9.03 -5.85 3.94
N ALA A 68 9.32 -5.21 5.07
CA ALA A 68 8.58 -5.42 6.31
C ALA A 68 7.08 -5.06 6.17
N ILE A 69 6.78 -3.93 5.53
CA ILE A 69 5.39 -3.52 5.26
C ILE A 69 4.72 -4.47 4.27
N GLY A 70 5.41 -4.85 3.20
CA GLY A 70 4.90 -5.79 2.21
C GLY A 70 4.52 -7.13 2.83
N LYS A 71 5.41 -7.72 3.63
CA LYS A 71 5.14 -8.94 4.39
C LYS A 71 3.94 -8.77 5.32
N LYS A 72 3.86 -7.61 6.01
CA LYS A 72 2.74 -7.38 6.91
C LYS A 72 1.41 -7.29 6.16
N LEU A 73 1.37 -6.61 5.02
CA LEU A 73 0.20 -6.54 4.15
C LEU A 73 -0.21 -7.93 3.66
N PHE A 74 0.75 -8.76 3.28
CA PHE A 74 0.52 -10.15 2.87
C PHE A 74 -0.14 -10.97 3.99
N GLU A 75 0.41 -10.92 5.21
CA GLU A 75 -0.19 -11.56 6.40
C GLU A 75 -1.61 -11.03 6.67
N GLN A 76 -1.82 -9.72 6.57
CA GLN A 76 -3.12 -9.11 6.85
C GLN A 76 -4.18 -9.49 5.81
N LYS A 77 -3.83 -9.61 4.52
CA LYS A 77 -4.75 -10.14 3.49
C LYS A 77 -5.21 -11.55 3.86
N GLY A 78 -4.28 -12.43 4.24
CA GLY A 78 -4.59 -13.78 4.71
C GLY A 78 -5.45 -13.81 5.99
N ALA A 79 -5.34 -12.77 6.83
CA ALA A 79 -6.19 -12.57 8.01
C ALA A 79 -7.56 -11.94 7.71
N GLY A 80 -7.88 -11.67 6.44
CA GLY A 80 -9.16 -11.13 6.00
C GLY A 80 -9.24 -9.61 5.87
N LEU A 81 -8.10 -8.90 5.89
CA LEU A 81 -8.08 -7.46 5.62
C LEU A 81 -8.54 -7.18 4.18
N VAL A 82 -9.43 -6.20 4.04
CA VAL A 82 -9.99 -5.75 2.76
C VAL A 82 -9.28 -4.49 2.24
N GLY A 83 -9.47 -4.14 0.96
CA GLY A 83 -8.84 -2.97 0.33
C GLY A 83 -7.71 -3.30 -0.66
N PHE A 84 -7.40 -4.59 -0.82
CA PHE A 84 -6.41 -5.04 -1.79
C PHE A 84 -6.94 -5.03 -3.22
N LYS A 85 -6.08 -4.65 -4.18
CA LYS A 85 -6.32 -4.87 -5.61
C LYS A 85 -5.68 -6.20 -5.99
N GLU A 86 -6.44 -7.12 -6.57
CA GLU A 86 -5.98 -8.48 -6.87
C GLU A 86 -4.67 -8.48 -7.69
N ASN A 87 -4.61 -7.76 -8.81
CA ASN A 87 -3.37 -7.66 -9.61
C ASN A 87 -2.17 -7.08 -8.83
N GLY A 88 -2.41 -6.15 -7.91
CA GLY A 88 -1.35 -5.58 -7.09
C GLY A 88 -0.93 -6.48 -5.94
N PHE A 89 -1.85 -7.30 -5.44
CA PHE A 89 -1.54 -8.31 -4.44
C PHE A 89 -0.67 -9.44 -5.03
N ASP A 90 -0.99 -9.89 -6.25
CA ASP A 90 -0.15 -10.83 -6.97
C ASP A 90 1.26 -10.26 -7.19
N GLU A 91 1.36 -9.00 -7.62
CA GLU A 91 2.66 -8.35 -7.79
C GLU A 91 3.42 -8.16 -6.47
N LEU A 92 2.71 -7.91 -5.35
CA LEU A 92 3.31 -7.89 -4.02
C LEU A 92 3.89 -9.25 -3.64
N LYS A 93 3.14 -10.32 -3.87
CA LYS A 93 3.58 -11.69 -3.58
C LYS A 93 4.84 -12.03 -4.38
N ASP A 94 4.82 -11.80 -5.68
CA ASP A 94 5.96 -12.06 -6.56
C ASP A 94 7.20 -11.25 -6.12
N TRP A 95 7.02 -9.98 -5.80
CA TRP A 95 8.09 -9.12 -5.29
C TRP A 95 8.69 -9.62 -3.97
N LEU A 96 7.86 -10.11 -3.04
CA LEU A 96 8.35 -10.67 -1.77
C LEU A 96 9.07 -12.03 -1.97
N ILE A 97 8.66 -12.84 -2.95
CA ILE A 97 9.33 -14.10 -3.32
C ILE A 97 10.69 -13.80 -3.95
N GLU A 98 10.77 -12.85 -4.88
CA GLU A 98 12.02 -12.40 -5.51
C GLU A 98 13.03 -11.87 -4.47
N MET A 99 12.52 -11.34 -3.36
CA MET A 99 13.31 -10.86 -2.23
C MET A 99 13.65 -11.93 -1.19
N GLU A 100 13.19 -13.17 -1.36
CA GLU A 100 13.33 -14.26 -0.38
C GLU A 100 12.72 -13.92 1.01
N GLU A 101 11.78 -12.97 1.07
CA GLU A 101 11.09 -12.57 2.32
C GLU A 101 9.95 -13.52 2.71
N ILE A 102 9.42 -14.23 1.69
CA ILE A 102 8.40 -15.27 1.78
C ILE A 102 8.77 -16.45 0.87
N ASP A 103 8.29 -17.65 1.23
CA ASP A 103 8.44 -18.86 0.42
C ASP A 103 7.33 -18.92 -0.66
N ASP A 104 7.69 -19.32 -1.88
CA ASP A 104 6.77 -19.54 -3.02
C ASP A 104 5.68 -20.58 -2.68
N ALA A 105 5.93 -21.48 -1.73
CA ALA A 105 4.95 -22.44 -1.25
C ALA A 105 3.80 -21.83 -0.40
N MET A 106 3.87 -20.55 -0.04
CA MET A 106 2.84 -19.90 0.78
C MET A 106 1.63 -19.44 -0.04
N CYS A 107 0.59 -20.28 -0.06
CA CYS A 107 -0.73 -19.92 -0.59
C CYS A 107 -1.64 -19.34 0.50
N TYR A 108 -2.18 -18.13 0.27
CA TYR A 108 -3.20 -17.48 1.11
C TYR A 108 -4.44 -17.13 0.29
#